data_AF-A0AAE2C823-F1
#
_entry.id   AF-A0AAE2C823-F1
#
_cell.length_a   1.000
_cell.length_b   1.000
_cell.length_c   1.000
_cell.angle_alpha   90.00
_cell.angle_beta   90.00
_cell.angle_gamma   90.00
#
_symmetry.space_group_name_H-M   'P 1'
#
loop_
_entity.id
_entity.type
_entity.pdbx_description
1 polymer ?
#
loop_
_entity_poly.entity_id
_entity_poly.type
_entity_poly.pdbx_seq_one_letter_code
_entity_poly.pdbx_strand_id
1 'polypeptide(L)'
;MGSYRVCMCFTRKFRVTEAEPPEDVKEAFRKYAEGGPHMSAEQLRRFLVEAQGEGEDVDAEAVLQQILHKRHHIAMFTRHALTLEDFHHYLFSADLNPPIHNKVHHDMAAPLSHYFIFTGHNSYLTGNQLTSDCSDVPIIRALKKGVRVIELDIWPNSTKDDVHVLHGRTVTTPVELIRCLKSIREHAFSASPYPVVITLEDHLTPDLQAKVAQMLSQTFGKLLFCPEADCLNEFPSPEELKHRIIISTKPPKEYLEAQTANGNKNNLQKGKDSDEDVWGKEPSSLTADQEDEDKSDDEITDLNQNYEDDDDCDSRSHAAPAYKRLIAIRAGKPKGGMKEALKVEPGKVRRLSLSEQALEKAAESHGTDIVRFTQKNILRVYPKGTRFNSSNYKPQIGWLHGAQMVAFNMQGYGRSLWLMQGMFRANGGCGYVKKPDILMNNYQVFDPKAKLPVKKTLKVKVYMGDGWHMDFKQTHFDLYSPPDFYTRVGIAGAPADEIMRKTKKKEDDWTPVWNEEFTFPLTVPELALLRIEVHEYDMSEKDDFAGQTCLPVSELRSGIRAVPLCDRKGEKLNSVRLLMRFEIS
;
A
#
# COMPACT_ATOMS: atom_id res chain seq x y z
N MET A 1 -9.05 18.66 33.59
CA MET A 1 -8.03 18.41 34.64
C MET A 1 -8.04 16.92 34.90
N GLY A 2 -6.97 16.22 34.54
CA GLY A 2 -6.83 14.79 34.73
C GLY A 2 -6.32 14.49 36.14
N SER A 3 -6.93 13.51 36.80
CA SER A 3 -6.54 13.06 38.14
C SER A 3 -5.93 11.66 38.05
N TYR A 4 -4.70 11.46 38.51
CA TYR A 4 -4.00 10.17 38.52
C TYR A 4 -3.80 9.70 39.96
N ARG A 5 -4.16 8.45 40.25
CA ARG A 5 -4.02 7.88 41.60
C ARG A 5 -2.63 7.28 41.75
N VAL A 6 -1.85 7.80 42.69
CA VAL A 6 -0.53 7.28 43.03
C VAL A 6 -0.63 6.65 44.42
N CYS A 7 -0.73 5.33 44.49
CA CYS A 7 -1.02 4.58 45.72
C CYS A 7 -2.39 4.92 46.36
N MET A 8 -2.82 4.17 47.39
CA MET A 8 -4.21 4.22 47.91
C MET A 8 -4.68 5.60 48.42
N CYS A 9 -3.75 6.51 48.73
CA CYS A 9 -4.08 7.77 49.41
C CYS A 9 -3.62 9.05 48.69
N PHE A 10 -2.85 8.98 47.59
CA PHE A 10 -2.34 10.17 46.91
C PHE A 10 -2.90 10.29 45.49
N THR A 11 -3.18 11.53 45.10
CA THR A 11 -3.74 11.85 43.80
C THR A 11 -2.96 13.02 43.21
N ARG A 12 -2.33 12.81 42.06
CA ARG A 12 -1.68 13.86 41.28
C ARG A 12 -2.70 14.44 40.30
N LYS A 13 -2.81 15.77 40.25
CA LYS A 13 -3.71 16.46 39.32
C LYS A 13 -2.87 17.17 38.28
N PHE A 14 -3.16 16.89 37.01
CA PHE A 14 -2.55 17.54 35.87
C PHE A 14 -3.61 18.33 35.11
N ARG A 15 -3.25 19.53 34.67
CA ARG A 15 -4.12 20.34 33.84
C ARG A 15 -3.83 19.99 32.38
N VAL A 16 -4.81 19.39 31.70
CA VAL A 16 -4.81 19.38 30.23
C VAL A 16 -5.16 20.80 29.83
N THR A 17 -4.17 21.55 29.35
CA THR A 17 -4.33 22.87 28.77
C THR A 17 -4.41 22.74 27.27
N GLU A 18 -5.34 23.45 26.62
CA GLU A 18 -5.26 23.62 25.17
C GLU A 18 -3.93 24.31 24.87
N ALA A 19 -3.13 23.70 24.01
CA ALA A 19 -1.83 24.25 23.65
C ALA A 19 -2.03 25.55 22.88
N GLU A 20 -1.34 26.60 23.34
CA GLU A 20 -1.32 27.87 22.64
C GLU A 20 -0.72 27.71 21.23
N PRO A 21 -1.11 28.57 20.26
CA PRO A 21 -0.49 28.57 18.95
C PRO A 21 1.04 28.70 19.06
N PRO A 22 1.83 27.90 18.33
CA PRO A 22 3.29 28.06 18.30
C PRO A 22 3.70 29.48 17.90
N GLU A 23 4.88 29.95 18.34
CA GLU A 23 5.34 31.32 18.04
C GLU A 23 5.41 31.62 16.54
N ASP A 24 5.89 30.68 15.71
CA ASP A 24 5.84 30.81 14.24
C ASP A 24 4.41 31.07 13.72
N VAL A 25 3.39 30.46 14.32
CA VAL A 25 1.98 30.67 13.94
C VAL A 25 1.51 32.05 14.37
N LYS A 26 1.88 32.49 15.58
CA LYS A 26 1.60 33.85 16.07
C LYS A 26 2.27 34.91 15.20
N GLU A 27 3.52 34.68 14.79
CA GLU A 27 4.28 35.55 13.89
C GLU A 27 3.68 35.58 12.49
N ALA A 28 3.32 34.43 11.93
CA ALA A 28 2.63 34.36 10.64
C ALA A 28 1.31 35.14 10.68
N PHE A 29 0.48 34.93 11.70
CA PHE A 29 -0.76 35.68 11.87
C PHE A 29 -0.49 37.18 11.92
N ARG A 30 0.44 37.62 12.78
CA ARG A 30 0.80 39.04 12.94
C ARG A 30 1.32 39.67 11.64
N LYS A 31 2.13 38.93 10.87
CA LYS A 31 2.64 39.37 9.58
C LYS A 31 1.50 39.60 8.59
N TYR A 32 0.65 38.60 8.36
CA TYR A 32 -0.37 38.67 7.31
C TYR A 32 -1.60 39.51 7.71
N ALA A 33 -1.89 39.63 9.01
CA ALA A 33 -2.87 40.56 9.57
C ALA A 33 -2.35 42.00 9.72
N GLU A 34 -1.10 42.28 9.30
CA GLU A 34 -0.47 43.61 9.35
C GLU A 34 -0.44 44.21 10.77
N GLY A 35 -0.22 43.36 11.77
CA GLY A 35 -0.25 43.73 13.20
C GLY A 35 -1.65 43.90 13.79
N GLY A 36 -2.70 43.74 12.98
CA GLY A 36 -4.09 43.81 13.41
C GLY A 36 -4.55 42.60 14.22
N PRO A 37 -5.64 42.73 15.01
CA PRO A 37 -6.21 41.63 15.79
C PRO A 37 -7.01 40.62 14.96
N HIS A 38 -7.30 40.93 13.68
CA HIS A 38 -8.10 40.10 12.79
C HIS A 38 -7.47 40.02 11.39
N MET A 39 -7.68 38.90 10.71
CA MET A 39 -7.21 38.63 9.35
C MET A 39 -8.41 38.57 8.38
N SER A 40 -8.46 39.45 7.38
CA SER A 40 -9.49 39.43 6.32
C SER A 40 -9.26 38.30 5.30
N ALA A 41 -10.24 38.04 4.43
CA ALA A 41 -10.10 37.06 3.35
C ALA A 41 -8.95 37.38 2.39
N GLU A 42 -8.72 38.66 2.07
CA GLU A 42 -7.59 39.08 1.22
C GLU A 42 -6.24 38.81 1.90
N GLN A 43 -6.15 39.12 3.19
CA GLN A 43 -4.96 38.84 3.99
C GLN A 43 -4.70 37.34 4.12
N LEU A 44 -5.76 36.54 4.29
CA LEU A 44 -5.70 35.08 4.27
C LEU A 44 -5.24 34.57 2.89
N ARG A 45 -5.74 35.13 1.78
CA ARG A 45 -5.29 34.78 0.43
C ARG A 45 -3.78 34.93 0.29
N ARG A 46 -3.22 36.05 0.76
CA ARG A 46 -1.75 36.27 0.77
C ARG A 46 -1.02 35.20 1.57
N PHE A 47 -1.52 34.84 2.77
CA PHE A 47 -0.93 33.75 3.55
C PHE A 47 -0.96 32.41 2.80
N LEU A 48 -2.10 32.07 2.18
CA LEU A 48 -2.27 30.82 1.45
C LEU A 48 -1.30 30.74 0.25
N VAL A 49 -1.13 31.82 -0.49
CA VAL A 49 -0.21 31.84 -1.63
C VAL A 49 1.25 31.87 -1.16
N GLU A 50 1.63 32.81 -0.31
CA GLU A 50 3.03 33.07 0.03
C GLU A 50 3.62 32.08 1.05
N ALA A 51 2.85 31.66 2.05
CA ALA A 51 3.35 30.79 3.13
C ALA A 51 2.91 29.33 3.01
N GLN A 52 1.76 29.06 2.35
CA GLN A 52 1.27 27.70 2.13
C GLN A 52 1.56 27.18 0.72
N GLY A 53 1.97 28.04 -0.21
CA GLY A 53 2.24 27.64 -1.60
C GLY A 53 0.99 27.18 -2.34
N GLU A 54 -0.19 27.69 -1.98
CA GLU A 54 -1.41 27.50 -2.77
C GLU A 54 -1.36 28.32 -4.07
N GLY A 55 -2.19 27.94 -5.04
CA GLY A 55 -2.35 28.69 -6.29
C GLY A 55 -2.97 30.07 -6.08
N GLU A 56 -2.70 30.99 -7.01
CA GLU A 56 -3.25 32.37 -6.98
C GLU A 56 -4.78 32.42 -7.06
N ASP A 57 -5.39 31.36 -7.60
CA ASP A 57 -6.83 31.17 -7.77
C ASP A 57 -7.54 30.63 -6.50
N VAL A 58 -6.83 30.51 -5.38
CA VAL A 58 -7.42 30.03 -4.12
C VAL A 58 -8.56 30.92 -3.63
N ASP A 59 -9.73 30.32 -3.44
CA ASP A 59 -10.92 31.00 -2.91
C ASP A 59 -10.83 31.15 -1.39
N ALA A 60 -10.10 32.18 -0.96
CA ALA A 60 -9.89 32.48 0.45
C ALA A 60 -11.19 32.88 1.17
N GLU A 61 -12.18 33.42 0.46
CA GLU A 61 -13.48 33.75 1.05
C GLU A 61 -14.23 32.48 1.42
N ALA A 62 -14.31 31.51 0.50
CA ALA A 62 -14.91 30.21 0.78
C ALA A 62 -14.21 29.48 1.94
N VAL A 63 -12.87 29.56 2.02
CA VAL A 63 -12.10 29.00 3.14
C VAL A 63 -12.46 29.70 4.45
N LEU A 64 -12.47 31.03 4.47
CA LEU A 64 -12.84 31.83 5.64
C LEU A 64 -14.25 31.49 6.14
N GLN A 65 -15.22 31.40 5.24
CA GLN A 65 -16.60 31.04 5.57
C GLN A 65 -16.69 29.62 6.15
N GLN A 66 -15.95 28.66 5.61
CA GLN A 66 -15.92 27.29 6.16
C GLN A 66 -15.33 27.24 7.57
N ILE A 67 -14.27 28.01 7.85
CA ILE A 67 -13.65 28.10 9.17
C ILE A 67 -14.67 28.67 10.18
N LEU A 68 -15.31 29.79 9.84
CA LEU A 68 -16.30 30.43 10.70
C LEU A 68 -17.54 29.56 10.91
N HIS A 69 -17.99 28.84 9.87
CA HIS A 69 -19.13 27.93 9.96
C HIS A 69 -18.87 26.76 10.92
N LYS A 70 -17.67 26.15 10.85
CA LYS A 70 -17.30 25.03 11.74
C LYS A 70 -17.15 25.46 13.20
N ARG A 71 -16.79 26.72 13.46
CA ARG A 71 -16.41 27.18 14.80
C ARG A 71 -17.48 28.03 15.49
N HIS A 72 -18.27 28.80 14.73
CA HIS A 72 -19.21 29.79 15.24
C HIS A 72 -20.60 29.61 14.61
N HIS A 73 -21.31 28.53 14.98
CA HIS A 73 -22.64 28.19 14.46
C HIS A 73 -23.69 29.32 14.56
N ILE A 74 -23.53 30.28 15.48
CA ILE A 74 -24.52 31.32 15.81
C ILE A 74 -24.11 32.72 15.31
N ALA A 75 -22.81 33.00 15.09
CA ALA A 75 -22.28 34.33 14.76
C ALA A 75 -21.89 34.52 13.28
N MET A 76 -22.49 33.70 12.39
CA MET A 76 -22.14 33.58 10.97
C MET A 76 -22.30 34.90 10.18
N PHE A 77 -23.30 35.72 10.51
CA PHE A 77 -23.67 36.89 9.71
C PHE A 77 -22.94 38.19 10.08
N THR A 78 -22.08 38.17 11.09
CA THR A 78 -21.41 39.38 11.59
C THR A 78 -19.89 39.33 11.50
N ARG A 79 -19.28 38.14 11.40
CA ARG A 79 -17.82 37.96 11.33
C ARG A 79 -17.35 37.77 9.89
N HIS A 80 -16.48 38.66 9.44
CA HIS A 80 -15.87 38.65 8.10
C HIS A 80 -14.33 38.56 8.17
N ALA A 81 -13.78 38.23 9.34
CA ALA A 81 -12.35 38.16 9.58
C ALA A 81 -12.03 37.12 10.67
N LEU A 82 -10.83 36.53 10.57
CA LEU A 82 -10.35 35.49 11.48
C LEU A 82 -9.56 36.09 12.63
N THR A 83 -9.82 35.65 13.86
CA THR A 83 -8.92 35.89 15.00
C THR A 83 -7.71 34.94 14.93
N LEU A 84 -6.68 35.17 15.76
CA LEU A 84 -5.55 34.25 15.91
C LEU A 84 -6.02 32.82 16.26
N GLU A 85 -7.07 32.72 17.08
CA GLU A 85 -7.62 31.44 17.50
C GLU A 85 -8.35 30.71 16.36
N ASP A 86 -9.12 31.44 15.54
CA ASP A 86 -9.76 30.90 14.35
C ASP A 86 -8.70 30.43 13.32
N PHE A 87 -7.63 31.21 13.15
CA PHE A 87 -6.50 30.88 12.29
C PHE A 87 -5.74 29.63 12.76
N HIS A 88 -5.45 29.53 14.06
CA HIS A 88 -4.83 28.34 14.63
C HIS A 88 -5.70 27.09 14.44
N HIS A 89 -7.00 27.21 14.67
CA HIS A 89 -7.95 26.13 14.47
C HIS A 89 -8.01 25.67 13.01
N TYR A 90 -7.99 26.62 12.06
CA TYR A 90 -7.86 26.32 10.63
C TYR A 90 -6.60 25.51 10.34
N LEU A 91 -5.44 25.94 10.85
CA LEU A 91 -4.17 25.26 10.59
C LEU A 91 -4.17 23.81 11.10
N PHE A 92 -4.89 23.52 12.18
CA PHE A 92 -5.09 22.19 12.76
C PHE A 92 -6.24 21.38 12.15
N SER A 93 -6.96 21.93 11.19
CA SER A 93 -8.06 21.24 10.51
C SER A 93 -7.53 20.29 9.45
N ALA A 94 -7.61 18.97 9.69
CA ALA A 94 -7.18 17.96 8.70
C ALA A 94 -8.03 17.96 7.42
N ASP A 95 -9.23 18.54 7.44
CA ASP A 95 -10.11 18.62 6.26
C ASP A 95 -9.79 19.86 5.41
N LEU A 96 -9.54 21.00 6.06
CA LEU A 96 -9.31 22.28 5.37
C LEU A 96 -7.83 22.50 5.04
N ASN A 97 -6.94 21.95 5.87
CA ASN A 97 -5.49 22.10 5.74
C ASN A 97 -4.74 20.75 5.75
N PRO A 98 -5.12 19.77 4.89
CA PRO A 98 -4.45 18.49 4.81
C PRO A 98 -3.01 18.62 4.27
N PRO A 99 -2.12 17.65 4.57
CA PRO A 99 -0.73 17.71 4.16
C PRO A 99 -0.50 17.29 2.71
N ILE A 100 -1.48 16.66 2.07
CA ILE A 100 -1.47 16.18 0.68
C ILE A 100 -2.82 16.47 0.01
N HIS A 101 -2.84 16.49 -1.32
CA HIS A 101 -4.08 16.67 -2.07
C HIS A 101 -4.96 15.40 -2.06
N ASN A 102 -6.27 15.57 -2.17
CA ASN A 102 -7.25 14.47 -2.19
C ASN A 102 -7.88 14.20 -3.57
N LYS A 103 -7.40 14.87 -4.62
CA LYS A 103 -7.89 14.71 -5.99
C LYS A 103 -6.92 13.95 -6.86
N VAL A 104 -7.47 13.17 -7.79
CA VAL A 104 -6.72 12.54 -8.88
C VAL A 104 -6.22 13.65 -9.80
N HIS A 105 -4.92 13.66 -10.08
CA HIS A 105 -4.28 14.71 -10.88
C HIS A 105 -3.15 14.18 -11.78
N HIS A 106 -2.70 12.94 -11.59
CA HIS A 106 -1.80 12.31 -12.55
C HIS A 106 -2.51 12.12 -13.88
N ASP A 107 -1.73 12.07 -14.97
CA ASP A 107 -2.22 11.57 -16.26
C ASP A 107 -2.63 10.11 -16.09
N MET A 108 -3.89 9.80 -16.39
CA MET A 108 -4.51 8.48 -16.26
C MET A 108 -4.71 7.78 -17.61
N ALA A 109 -4.24 8.38 -18.71
CA ALA A 109 -4.39 7.87 -20.07
C ALA A 109 -3.16 7.09 -20.58
N ALA A 110 -2.12 6.94 -19.75
CA ALA A 110 -0.97 6.09 -20.10
C ALA A 110 -1.29 4.59 -19.88
N PRO A 111 -0.51 3.66 -20.46
CA PRO A 111 -0.70 2.22 -20.26
C PRO A 111 -0.65 1.77 -18.79
N LEU A 112 -1.39 0.73 -18.39
CA LEU A 112 -1.36 0.21 -17.01
C LEU A 112 0.06 -0.12 -16.49
N SER A 113 1.01 -0.51 -17.35
CA SER A 113 2.40 -0.76 -16.97
C SER A 113 3.11 0.49 -16.43
N HIS A 114 2.58 1.70 -16.68
CA HIS A 114 3.14 2.97 -16.22
C HIS A 114 2.66 3.38 -14.82
N TYR A 115 1.88 2.55 -14.13
CA TYR A 115 1.36 2.86 -12.80
C TYR A 115 1.80 1.80 -11.78
N PHE A 116 2.17 2.24 -10.59
CA PHE A 116 2.09 1.41 -9.40
C PHE A 116 0.62 1.18 -9.06
N ILE A 117 0.27 -0.05 -8.68
CA ILE A 117 -1.11 -0.48 -8.47
C ILE A 117 -1.25 -1.04 -7.07
N PHE A 118 -2.23 -0.55 -6.31
CA PHE A 118 -2.46 -0.96 -4.92
C PHE A 118 -2.90 -2.43 -4.89
N THR A 119 -2.02 -3.33 -4.44
CA THR A 119 -2.14 -4.78 -4.62
C THR A 119 -2.23 -5.53 -3.31
N GLY A 120 -3.30 -6.31 -3.14
CA GLY A 120 -3.45 -7.28 -2.05
C GLY A 120 -2.87 -8.65 -2.41
N HIS A 121 -2.37 -9.37 -1.40
CA HIS A 121 -1.94 -10.76 -1.47
C HIS A 121 -2.92 -11.63 -0.66
N ASN A 122 -3.29 -12.81 -1.17
CA ASN A 122 -4.23 -13.75 -0.55
C ASN A 122 -5.42 -13.03 0.11
N SER A 123 -6.13 -12.23 -0.71
CA SER A 123 -7.06 -11.19 -0.24
C SER A 123 -8.30 -11.74 0.48
N TYR A 124 -8.49 -13.06 0.47
CA TYR A 124 -9.56 -13.78 1.14
C TYR A 124 -9.20 -14.19 2.57
N LEU A 125 -7.93 -14.15 2.98
CA LEU A 125 -7.51 -14.58 4.32
C LEU A 125 -7.89 -13.57 5.40
N THR A 126 -8.47 -14.07 6.50
CA THR A 126 -8.83 -13.26 7.66
C THR A 126 -7.68 -13.05 8.64
N GLY A 127 -6.62 -13.85 8.55
CA GLY A 127 -5.45 -13.78 9.44
C GLY A 127 -4.18 -14.42 8.87
N ASN A 128 -3.66 -15.43 9.56
CA ASN A 128 -2.42 -16.12 9.22
C ASN A 128 -2.57 -17.05 7.98
N GLN A 129 -1.46 -17.48 7.39
CA GLN A 129 -1.47 -18.28 6.15
C GLN A 129 -1.80 -19.77 6.35
N LEU A 130 -1.85 -20.29 7.58
CA LEU A 130 -1.92 -21.74 7.82
C LEU A 130 -3.28 -22.22 8.34
N THR A 131 -3.92 -21.44 9.21
CA THR A 131 -5.08 -21.87 10.00
C THR A 131 -6.21 -20.85 10.06
N SER A 132 -6.07 -19.68 9.43
CA SER A 132 -7.14 -18.68 9.46
C SER A 132 -8.27 -19.00 8.48
N ASP A 133 -9.46 -18.45 8.74
CA ASP A 133 -10.60 -18.64 7.84
C ASP A 133 -10.45 -17.81 6.55
N CYS A 134 -11.04 -18.31 5.47
CA CYS A 134 -11.23 -17.55 4.24
C CYS A 134 -12.60 -16.87 4.25
N SER A 135 -12.67 -15.63 3.76
CA SER A 135 -13.90 -14.85 3.71
C SER A 135 -13.85 -13.79 2.63
N ASP A 136 -15.03 -13.30 2.23
CA ASP A 136 -15.17 -12.12 1.40
C ASP A 136 -14.97 -10.79 2.18
N VAL A 137 -15.05 -10.81 3.50
CA VAL A 137 -14.92 -9.60 4.36
C VAL A 137 -13.57 -8.87 4.17
N PRO A 138 -12.40 -9.55 4.16
CA PRO A 138 -11.12 -8.88 3.91
C PRO A 138 -11.04 -8.27 2.49
N ILE A 139 -11.68 -8.90 1.49
CA ILE A 139 -11.79 -8.36 0.13
C ILE A 139 -12.58 -7.05 0.14
N ILE A 140 -13.74 -7.03 0.79
CA ILE A 140 -14.57 -5.82 0.93
C ILE A 140 -13.78 -4.69 1.60
N ARG A 141 -13.05 -5.01 2.69
CA ARG A 141 -12.22 -4.03 3.40
C ARG A 141 -11.09 -3.50 2.51
N ALA A 142 -10.42 -4.36 1.75
CA ALA A 142 -9.37 -3.98 0.82
C ALA A 142 -9.90 -3.01 -0.26
N LEU A 143 -11.02 -3.34 -0.90
CA LEU A 143 -11.64 -2.49 -1.94
C LEU A 143 -12.07 -1.12 -1.39
N LYS A 144 -12.67 -1.08 -0.20
CA LYS A 144 -13.03 0.18 0.49
C LYS A 144 -11.82 1.05 0.87
N LYS A 145 -10.65 0.43 1.07
CA LYS A 145 -9.37 1.13 1.29
C LYS A 145 -8.66 1.56 -0.01
N GLY A 146 -9.25 1.28 -1.18
CA GLY A 146 -8.68 1.65 -2.47
C GLY A 146 -7.78 0.59 -3.12
N VAL A 147 -7.63 -0.61 -2.56
CA VAL A 147 -6.91 -1.73 -3.20
C VAL A 147 -7.53 -2.04 -4.56
N ARG A 148 -6.71 -2.15 -5.61
CA ARG A 148 -7.14 -2.36 -7.01
C ARG A 148 -6.80 -3.72 -7.56
N VAL A 149 -5.95 -4.50 -6.89
CA VAL A 149 -5.67 -5.90 -7.27
C VAL A 149 -6.07 -6.83 -6.12
N ILE A 150 -6.99 -7.75 -6.41
CA ILE A 150 -7.50 -8.76 -5.48
C ILE A 150 -7.05 -10.13 -5.94
N GLU A 151 -6.44 -10.89 -5.04
CA GLU A 151 -6.01 -12.27 -5.30
C GLU A 151 -7.00 -13.29 -4.77
N LEU A 152 -7.29 -14.30 -5.59
CA LEU A 152 -8.14 -15.44 -5.26
C LEU A 152 -7.45 -16.74 -5.72
N ASP A 153 -7.24 -17.65 -4.78
CA ASP A 153 -6.69 -18.98 -5.04
C ASP A 153 -7.85 -19.94 -5.23
N ILE A 154 -8.08 -20.40 -6.46
CA ILE A 154 -9.26 -21.17 -6.82
C ILE A 154 -8.93 -22.66 -6.89
N TRP A 155 -9.69 -23.45 -6.13
CA TRP A 155 -9.53 -24.89 -6.00
C TRP A 155 -10.88 -25.60 -6.19
N PRO A 156 -10.88 -26.86 -6.69
CA PRO A 156 -12.09 -27.67 -6.68
C PRO A 156 -12.62 -27.86 -5.25
N ASN A 157 -13.93 -27.84 -5.07
CA ASN A 157 -14.57 -28.27 -3.83
C ASN A 157 -14.39 -29.79 -3.62
N SER A 158 -14.81 -30.30 -2.45
CA SER A 158 -14.65 -31.72 -2.09
C SER A 158 -15.36 -32.68 -3.05
N THR A 159 -16.47 -32.27 -3.66
CA THR A 159 -17.25 -33.03 -4.64
C THR A 159 -16.77 -32.84 -6.09
N LYS A 160 -15.74 -31.99 -6.32
CA LYS A 160 -15.16 -31.65 -7.64
C LYS A 160 -16.16 -31.10 -8.68
N ASP A 161 -17.31 -30.59 -8.24
CA ASP A 161 -18.37 -30.03 -9.09
C ASP A 161 -18.51 -28.51 -8.93
N ASP A 162 -17.85 -27.89 -7.95
CA ASP A 162 -17.82 -26.46 -7.70
C ASP A 162 -16.44 -25.93 -7.29
N VAL A 163 -16.34 -24.61 -7.11
CA VAL A 163 -15.07 -23.91 -6.86
C VAL A 163 -15.09 -23.15 -5.54
N HIS A 164 -14.08 -23.44 -4.73
CA HIS A 164 -13.79 -22.73 -3.49
C HIS A 164 -12.55 -21.86 -3.63
N VAL A 165 -12.47 -20.85 -2.77
CA VAL A 165 -11.28 -20.03 -2.54
C VAL A 165 -10.69 -20.45 -1.20
N LEU A 166 -9.43 -20.88 -1.22
CA LEU A 166 -8.66 -21.26 -0.03
C LEU A 166 -7.16 -21.23 -0.29
N HIS A 167 -6.36 -21.19 0.78
CA HIS A 167 -4.92 -21.37 0.65
C HIS A 167 -4.59 -22.87 0.60
N GLY A 168 -4.14 -23.35 -0.56
CA GLY A 168 -3.93 -24.77 -0.80
C GLY A 168 -2.93 -25.40 0.15
N ARG A 169 -3.12 -26.70 0.46
CA ARG A 169 -2.24 -27.48 1.36
C ARG A 169 -2.12 -26.91 2.78
N THR A 170 -3.13 -26.16 3.23
CA THR A 170 -3.21 -25.63 4.61
C THR A 170 -4.56 -25.99 5.24
N VAL A 171 -4.77 -25.59 6.49
CA VAL A 171 -5.98 -25.87 7.29
C VAL A 171 -6.93 -24.66 7.27
N THR A 172 -6.85 -23.81 6.26
CA THR A 172 -7.77 -22.67 6.14
C THR A 172 -9.17 -23.12 5.73
N THR A 173 -10.21 -22.61 6.40
CA THR A 173 -11.61 -22.88 6.05
C THR A 173 -11.95 -22.21 4.71
N PRO A 174 -12.47 -22.93 3.70
CA PRO A 174 -12.75 -22.38 2.38
C PRO A 174 -13.94 -21.43 2.34
N VAL A 175 -14.00 -20.58 1.31
CA VAL A 175 -15.18 -19.76 0.96
C VAL A 175 -15.60 -20.00 -0.49
N GLU A 176 -16.89 -19.99 -0.79
CA GLU A 176 -17.39 -20.14 -2.16
C GLU A 176 -16.89 -19.01 -3.08
N LEU A 177 -16.40 -19.36 -4.28
CA LEU A 177 -15.93 -18.36 -5.24
C LEU A 177 -17.02 -17.34 -5.59
N ILE A 178 -18.26 -17.79 -5.81
CA ILE A 178 -19.37 -16.91 -6.19
C ILE A 178 -19.65 -15.83 -5.13
N ARG A 179 -19.41 -16.13 -3.85
CA ARG A 179 -19.55 -15.16 -2.76
C ARG A 179 -18.50 -14.06 -2.89
N CYS A 180 -17.23 -14.42 -3.09
CA CYS A 180 -16.16 -13.45 -3.33
C CYS A 180 -16.45 -12.58 -4.58
N LEU A 181 -16.88 -13.18 -5.70
CA LEU A 181 -17.17 -12.44 -6.92
C LEU A 181 -18.32 -11.44 -6.75
N LYS A 182 -19.39 -11.80 -6.02
CA LYS A 182 -20.50 -10.90 -5.69
C LYS A 182 -20.03 -9.70 -4.86
N SER A 183 -19.23 -9.95 -3.83
CA SER A 183 -18.68 -8.90 -2.97
C SER A 183 -17.72 -7.97 -3.73
N ILE A 184 -16.94 -8.51 -4.68
CA ILE A 184 -16.14 -7.70 -5.60
C ILE A 184 -17.04 -6.85 -6.49
N ARG A 185 -18.10 -7.41 -7.10
CA ARG A 185 -19.02 -6.65 -7.97
C ARG A 185 -19.62 -5.45 -7.24
N GLU A 186 -20.02 -5.62 -5.98
CA GLU A 186 -20.65 -4.57 -5.18
C GLU A 186 -19.68 -3.46 -4.77
N HIS A 187 -18.44 -3.81 -4.43
CA HIS A 187 -17.50 -2.88 -3.82
C HIS A 187 -16.32 -2.46 -4.71
N ALA A 188 -16.17 -3.03 -5.91
CA ALA A 188 -15.04 -2.78 -6.79
C ALA A 188 -14.74 -1.29 -6.95
N PHE A 189 -15.77 -0.47 -7.10
CA PHE A 189 -15.63 0.96 -7.41
C PHE A 189 -16.06 1.89 -6.26
N SER A 190 -16.14 1.40 -5.02
CA SER A 190 -16.61 2.21 -3.89
C SER A 190 -15.62 3.31 -3.49
N ALA A 191 -14.32 3.06 -3.66
CA ALA A 191 -13.26 4.01 -3.30
C ALA A 191 -12.65 4.72 -4.53
N SER A 192 -12.80 4.16 -5.72
CA SER A 192 -12.15 4.64 -6.94
C SER A 192 -12.89 4.16 -8.20
N PRO A 193 -13.05 4.99 -9.24
CA PRO A 193 -13.68 4.58 -10.50
C PRO A 193 -12.75 3.75 -11.38
N TYR A 194 -11.45 3.71 -11.08
CA TYR A 194 -10.43 3.02 -11.87
C TYR A 194 -10.52 1.49 -11.75
N PRO A 195 -10.01 0.75 -12.75
CA PRO A 195 -10.23 -0.69 -12.87
C PRO A 195 -9.80 -1.50 -11.65
N VAL A 196 -10.46 -2.64 -11.44
CA VAL A 196 -10.02 -3.68 -10.49
C VAL A 196 -9.50 -4.89 -11.25
N VAL A 197 -8.32 -5.37 -10.87
CA VAL A 197 -7.73 -6.60 -11.40
C VAL A 197 -8.00 -7.74 -10.41
N ILE A 198 -8.53 -8.85 -10.90
CA ILE A 198 -8.64 -10.10 -10.14
C ILE A 198 -7.51 -11.01 -10.61
N THR A 199 -6.58 -11.33 -9.73
CA THR A 199 -5.54 -12.31 -10.00
C THR A 199 -6.01 -13.68 -9.52
N LEU A 200 -6.17 -14.62 -10.46
CA LEU A 200 -6.59 -15.98 -10.14
C LEU A 200 -5.36 -16.90 -10.08
N GLU A 201 -5.13 -17.53 -8.94
CA GLU A 201 -4.25 -18.68 -8.85
C GLU A 201 -5.06 -19.95 -9.12
N ASP A 202 -4.94 -20.45 -10.35
CA ASP A 202 -5.81 -21.46 -10.92
C ASP A 202 -5.28 -22.89 -10.73
N HIS A 203 -6.00 -23.69 -9.94
CA HIS A 203 -5.75 -25.11 -9.69
C HIS A 203 -6.90 -26.01 -10.20
N LEU A 204 -7.66 -25.54 -11.19
CA LEU A 204 -8.88 -26.18 -11.67
C LEU A 204 -8.67 -27.09 -12.89
N THR A 205 -9.61 -28.02 -13.08
CA THR A 205 -9.76 -28.79 -14.32
C THR A 205 -10.40 -27.92 -15.43
N PRO A 206 -10.28 -28.29 -16.73
CA PRO A 206 -10.89 -27.53 -17.82
C PRO A 206 -12.39 -27.29 -17.70
N ASP A 207 -13.14 -28.26 -17.16
CA ASP A 207 -14.60 -28.11 -16.94
C ASP A 207 -14.91 -27.09 -15.86
N LEU A 208 -14.16 -27.11 -14.76
CA LEU A 208 -14.29 -26.12 -13.69
C LEU A 208 -13.81 -24.74 -14.17
N GLN A 209 -12.80 -24.65 -15.03
CA GLN A 209 -12.41 -23.38 -15.69
C GLN A 209 -13.55 -22.81 -16.55
N ALA A 210 -14.25 -23.66 -17.29
CA ALA A 210 -15.44 -23.23 -18.05
C ALA A 210 -16.57 -22.76 -17.12
N LYS A 211 -16.79 -23.45 -15.99
CA LYS A 211 -17.72 -23.01 -14.94
C LYS A 211 -17.33 -21.65 -14.38
N VAL A 212 -16.04 -21.42 -14.07
CA VAL A 212 -15.54 -20.12 -13.61
C VAL A 212 -15.73 -19.04 -14.68
N ALA A 213 -15.46 -19.34 -15.95
CA ALA A 213 -15.71 -18.39 -17.04
C ALA A 213 -17.18 -17.97 -17.10
N GLN A 214 -18.11 -18.92 -16.90
CA GLN A 214 -19.54 -18.64 -16.80
C GLN A 214 -19.87 -17.79 -15.56
N MET A 215 -19.34 -18.14 -14.38
CA MET A 215 -19.54 -17.38 -13.15
C MET A 215 -19.06 -15.93 -13.28
N LEU A 216 -17.86 -15.71 -13.85
CA LEU A 216 -17.29 -14.39 -14.10
C LEU A 216 -18.18 -13.58 -15.06
N SER A 217 -18.60 -14.20 -16.16
CA SER A 217 -19.44 -13.55 -17.17
C SER A 217 -20.81 -13.17 -16.62
N GLN A 218 -21.45 -14.06 -15.85
CA GLN A 218 -22.75 -13.80 -15.22
C GLN A 218 -22.65 -12.77 -14.09
N THR A 219 -21.58 -12.83 -13.29
CA THR A 219 -21.42 -11.94 -12.14
C THR A 219 -21.01 -10.54 -12.56
N PHE A 220 -20.11 -10.36 -13.51
CA PHE A 220 -19.62 -9.04 -13.89
C PHE A 220 -20.33 -8.47 -15.11
N GLY A 221 -20.83 -9.30 -16.02
CA GLY A 221 -21.52 -8.87 -17.23
C GLY A 221 -20.72 -7.81 -17.98
N LYS A 222 -21.29 -6.62 -18.17
CA LYS A 222 -20.63 -5.49 -18.84
C LYS A 222 -19.43 -4.92 -18.09
N LEU A 223 -19.30 -5.18 -16.79
CA LEU A 223 -18.12 -4.73 -16.02
C LEU A 223 -16.87 -5.52 -16.43
N LEU A 224 -17.01 -6.76 -16.90
CA LEU A 224 -15.88 -7.58 -17.29
C LEU A 224 -15.22 -7.02 -18.56
N PHE A 225 -13.91 -6.79 -18.50
CA PHE A 225 -13.10 -6.47 -19.66
C PHE A 225 -12.55 -7.75 -20.30
N CYS A 226 -12.85 -7.92 -21.58
CA CYS A 226 -12.33 -9.01 -22.40
C CYS A 226 -11.52 -8.39 -23.54
N PRO A 227 -10.24 -8.79 -23.75
CA PRO A 227 -9.45 -8.27 -24.85
C PRO A 227 -9.99 -8.74 -26.21
N GLU A 228 -9.90 -7.88 -27.23
CA GLU A 228 -10.35 -8.20 -28.60
C GLU A 228 -9.42 -9.18 -29.31
N ALA A 229 -8.12 -9.11 -29.00
CA ALA A 229 -7.10 -9.97 -29.56
C ALA A 229 -6.51 -10.89 -28.49
N ASP A 230 -5.94 -12.02 -28.94
CA ASP A 230 -5.24 -12.94 -28.06
C ASP A 230 -4.05 -12.26 -27.36
N CYS A 231 -3.26 -11.46 -28.06
CA CYS A 231 -2.11 -10.77 -27.47
C CYS A 231 -2.29 -9.27 -27.58
N LEU A 232 -2.09 -8.57 -26.46
CA LEU A 232 -2.03 -7.11 -26.44
C LEU A 232 -0.61 -6.66 -26.76
N ASN A 233 -0.50 -5.66 -27.64
CA ASN A 233 0.77 -4.99 -27.92
C ASN A 233 1.18 -4.06 -26.78
N GLU A 234 0.18 -3.51 -26.08
CA GLU A 234 0.29 -2.56 -24.97
C GLU A 234 -0.92 -2.72 -24.06
N PHE A 235 -0.78 -2.43 -22.76
CA PHE A 235 -1.93 -2.46 -21.86
C PHE A 235 -2.80 -1.21 -22.08
N PRO A 236 -4.15 -1.34 -22.06
CA PRO A 236 -5.01 -0.17 -22.04
C PRO A 236 -4.75 0.67 -20.78
N SER A 237 -5.18 1.92 -20.82
CA SER A 237 -4.99 2.86 -19.72
C SER A 237 -6.00 2.68 -18.58
N PRO A 238 -5.69 3.11 -17.35
CA PRO A 238 -6.68 3.20 -16.27
C PRO A 238 -7.94 3.97 -16.68
N GLU A 239 -7.80 5.04 -17.46
CA GLU A 239 -8.91 5.88 -17.92
C GLU A 239 -9.86 5.13 -18.87
N GLU A 240 -9.34 4.42 -19.87
CA GLU A 240 -10.15 3.59 -20.80
C GLU A 240 -10.86 2.44 -20.08
N LEU A 241 -10.27 1.97 -18.98
CA LEU A 241 -10.75 0.83 -18.20
C LEU A 241 -11.56 1.24 -16.97
N LYS A 242 -12.01 2.50 -16.88
CA LYS A 242 -12.90 2.95 -15.79
C LYS A 242 -14.12 2.04 -15.69
N HIS A 243 -14.45 1.69 -14.44
CA HIS A 243 -15.54 0.78 -14.10
C HIS A 243 -15.44 -0.62 -14.72
N ARG A 244 -14.22 -1.09 -15.05
CA ARG A 244 -13.96 -2.44 -15.55
C ARG A 244 -13.29 -3.35 -14.52
N ILE A 245 -13.61 -4.64 -14.63
CA ILE A 245 -12.98 -5.76 -13.94
C ILE A 245 -12.10 -6.52 -14.93
N ILE A 246 -10.86 -6.77 -14.55
CA ILE A 246 -9.82 -7.34 -15.42
C ILE A 246 -9.38 -8.68 -14.83
N ILE A 247 -9.34 -9.75 -15.61
CA ILE A 247 -8.84 -11.05 -15.15
C ILE A 247 -7.36 -11.20 -15.51
N SER A 248 -6.57 -11.60 -14.51
CA SER A 248 -5.15 -11.87 -14.67
C SER A 248 -4.80 -13.27 -14.15
N THR A 249 -4.43 -14.17 -15.05
CA THR A 249 -4.02 -15.53 -14.70
C THR A 249 -3.13 -16.15 -15.78
N LYS A 250 -2.65 -17.37 -15.53
CA LYS A 250 -1.90 -18.16 -16.51
C LYS A 250 -2.90 -18.68 -17.57
N PRO A 251 -2.61 -18.56 -18.86
CA PRO A 251 -3.41 -19.23 -19.88
C PRO A 251 -3.45 -20.75 -19.64
N PRO A 252 -4.57 -21.43 -19.94
CA PRO A 252 -4.64 -22.89 -19.91
C PRO A 252 -3.52 -23.52 -20.74
N LYS A 253 -3.01 -24.68 -20.30
CA LYS A 253 -1.96 -25.40 -21.04
C LYS A 253 -2.57 -25.93 -22.34
N GLU A 254 -2.23 -25.30 -23.46
CA GLU A 254 -2.49 -25.84 -24.81
C GLU A 254 -1.51 -26.99 -25.09
N TYR A 255 -1.73 -28.15 -24.49
CA TYR A 255 -1.05 -29.38 -24.86
C TYR A 255 -2.10 -30.44 -25.06
N LEU A 256 -2.41 -30.74 -26.34
CA LEU A 256 -2.76 -32.06 -26.89
C LEU A 256 -3.29 -32.00 -28.34
N GLU A 257 -3.59 -30.83 -28.91
CA GLU A 257 -4.12 -30.77 -30.29
C GLU A 257 -3.05 -30.77 -31.40
N ALA A 258 -1.76 -30.59 -31.07
CA ALA A 258 -0.68 -30.54 -32.06
C ALA A 258 0.09 -31.86 -32.27
N GLN A 259 -0.19 -32.92 -31.49
CA GLN A 259 0.52 -34.21 -31.61
C GLN A 259 -0.30 -35.36 -32.20
N THR A 260 -1.61 -35.19 -32.40
CA THR A 260 -2.43 -36.17 -33.15
C THR A 260 -2.29 -36.05 -34.68
N ALA A 261 -1.54 -35.06 -35.18
CA ALA A 261 -1.28 -34.88 -36.61
C ALA A 261 0.09 -35.42 -37.09
N ASN A 262 0.98 -35.90 -36.22
CA ASN A 262 2.25 -36.51 -36.62
C ASN A 262 2.49 -37.82 -35.88
N GLY A 263 2.01 -38.90 -36.49
CA GLY A 263 2.28 -40.26 -36.02
C GLY A 263 3.75 -40.67 -36.09
N ASN A 264 4.10 -41.56 -35.16
CA ASN A 264 5.21 -42.52 -35.21
C ASN A 264 6.65 -41.99 -35.36
N LYS A 265 7.43 -42.02 -34.26
CA LYS A 265 8.50 -43.04 -34.05
C LYS A 265 9.34 -42.79 -32.78
N ASN A 266 9.48 -43.90 -32.03
CA ASN A 266 10.66 -44.40 -31.31
C ASN A 266 11.06 -43.86 -29.92
N ASN A 267 10.96 -44.80 -28.96
CA ASN A 267 11.67 -44.93 -27.69
C ASN A 267 13.17 -44.56 -27.75
N LEU A 268 13.71 -43.97 -26.67
CA LEU A 268 14.83 -44.54 -25.89
C LEU A 268 15.26 -43.66 -24.68
N GLN A 269 15.39 -44.35 -23.54
CA GLN A 269 16.30 -44.17 -22.40
C GLN A 269 16.11 -43.08 -21.33
N LYS A 270 15.60 -43.56 -20.17
CA LYS A 270 15.79 -43.08 -18.79
C LYS A 270 17.28 -43.07 -18.40
N GLY A 271 17.74 -41.99 -17.78
CA GLY A 271 18.86 -41.97 -16.84
C GLY A 271 18.34 -41.71 -15.43
N LYS A 272 18.61 -42.63 -14.51
CA LYS A 272 18.47 -42.47 -13.05
C LYS A 272 19.65 -41.65 -12.53
N ASP A 273 19.43 -40.84 -11.50
CA ASP A 273 20.30 -40.86 -10.32
C ASP A 273 19.48 -40.55 -9.07
N SER A 274 19.86 -41.24 -8.01
CA SER A 274 19.24 -41.35 -6.69
C SER A 274 19.54 -40.14 -5.81
N ASP A 275 18.70 -39.89 -4.80
CA ASP A 275 19.08 -40.17 -3.41
C ASP A 275 17.87 -40.03 -2.48
N GLU A 276 17.69 -41.06 -1.65
CA GLU A 276 16.75 -41.16 -0.54
C GLU A 276 17.34 -40.44 0.68
N ASP A 277 16.52 -39.78 1.52
CA ASP A 277 16.35 -40.23 2.91
C ASP A 277 15.42 -39.34 3.78
N VAL A 278 14.37 -40.01 4.27
CA VAL A 278 13.92 -40.13 5.66
C VAL A 278 13.85 -38.87 6.55
N TRP A 279 12.61 -38.42 6.74
CA TRP A 279 12.16 -37.49 7.79
C TRP A 279 11.99 -38.17 9.14
N GLY A 280 12.53 -37.57 10.21
CA GLY A 280 11.99 -37.72 11.56
C GLY A 280 13.00 -37.63 12.70
N LYS A 281 12.96 -36.51 13.42
CA LYS A 281 12.86 -36.45 14.89
C LYS A 281 12.67 -35.01 15.38
N GLU A 282 11.72 -34.83 16.30
CA GLU A 282 11.45 -33.60 17.05
C GLU A 282 12.67 -33.14 17.87
N PRO A 283 12.67 -31.86 18.30
CA PRO A 283 12.54 -31.67 19.74
C PRO A 283 11.72 -30.43 20.18
N SER A 284 11.38 -30.49 21.46
CA SER A 284 10.63 -29.59 22.33
C SER A 284 11.33 -28.27 22.74
N SER A 285 10.49 -27.33 23.19
CA SER A 285 10.67 -26.24 24.20
C SER A 285 11.30 -24.87 23.84
N LEU A 286 10.46 -23.83 23.99
CA LEU A 286 10.60 -22.48 24.62
C LEU A 286 11.95 -21.69 24.58
N THR A 287 11.99 -20.48 24.01
CA THR A 287 11.97 -19.12 24.65
C THR A 287 12.45 -18.02 23.67
N ALA A 288 12.24 -16.75 24.05
CA ALA A 288 12.35 -15.52 23.26
C ALA A 288 13.77 -14.93 23.06
N ASP A 289 13.82 -14.03 22.07
CA ASP A 289 14.72 -12.90 21.79
C ASP A 289 16.14 -13.08 21.21
N GLN A 290 16.28 -12.44 20.04
CA GLN A 290 17.38 -11.70 19.42
C GLN A 290 18.52 -12.35 18.61
N GLU A 291 18.65 -11.73 17.43
CA GLU A 291 19.83 -11.44 16.59
C GLU A 291 20.41 -12.49 15.64
N ASP A 292 20.72 -11.96 14.45
CA ASP A 292 21.10 -12.61 13.21
C ASP A 292 22.45 -13.33 13.31
N GLU A 293 22.55 -14.52 12.71
CA GLU A 293 23.77 -14.96 12.03
C GLU A 293 23.46 -15.94 10.90
N ASP A 294 24.12 -15.70 9.78
CA ASP A 294 23.99 -16.35 8.48
C ASP A 294 24.12 -17.88 8.53
N LYS A 295 23.12 -18.57 7.97
CA LYS A 295 23.31 -19.88 7.34
C LYS A 295 22.60 -19.92 5.99
N SER A 296 23.40 -20.29 5.00
CA SER A 296 23.01 -20.56 3.62
C SER A 296 22.01 -21.71 3.56
N ASP A 297 20.77 -21.40 3.21
CA ASP A 297 19.76 -22.42 2.88
C ASP A 297 19.53 -22.45 1.37
N ASP A 298 19.77 -23.64 0.83
CA ASP A 298 19.57 -24.02 -0.56
C ASP A 298 18.10 -23.92 -0.99
N GLU A 299 17.94 -23.72 -2.28
CA GLU A 299 16.71 -23.37 -2.97
C GLU A 299 15.58 -24.41 -2.78
N ILE A 300 14.54 -24.04 -2.04
CA ILE A 300 13.20 -24.63 -2.25
C ILE A 300 12.62 -23.97 -3.49
N THR A 301 12.95 -24.53 -4.66
CA THR A 301 12.09 -24.39 -5.83
C THR A 301 10.73 -25.00 -5.49
N ASP A 302 9.64 -24.26 -5.68
CA ASP A 302 8.27 -24.78 -5.72
C ASP A 302 8.16 -25.81 -6.87
N LEU A 303 8.61 -27.03 -6.58
CA LEU A 303 8.37 -28.21 -7.39
C LEU A 303 6.92 -28.61 -7.13
N ASN A 304 6.03 -28.13 -7.99
CA ASN A 304 4.78 -28.84 -8.27
C ASN A 304 5.15 -30.22 -8.86
N GLN A 305 5.38 -31.19 -7.99
CA GLN A 305 5.48 -32.60 -8.36
C GLN A 305 4.08 -33.16 -8.64
N ASN A 306 4.06 -34.02 -9.65
CA ASN A 306 2.92 -34.66 -10.28
C ASN A 306 1.94 -35.30 -9.30
N TYR A 307 0.65 -35.10 -9.54
CA TYR A 307 -0.33 -36.13 -9.26
C TYR A 307 -0.45 -36.99 -10.52
N GLU A 308 -0.26 -38.29 -10.35
CA GLU A 308 -0.66 -39.31 -11.31
C GLU A 308 -2.20 -39.29 -11.38
N ASP A 309 -2.74 -38.99 -12.56
CA ASP A 309 -4.18 -39.10 -12.83
C ASP A 309 -4.48 -40.54 -13.25
N ASP A 310 -5.45 -41.14 -12.56
CA ASP A 310 -6.18 -42.33 -12.99
C ASP A 310 -7.07 -41.95 -14.19
N ASP A 311 -6.92 -42.69 -15.28
CA ASP A 311 -7.69 -42.57 -16.52
C ASP A 311 -9.18 -42.89 -16.29
N ASP A 312 -10.07 -41.95 -16.64
CA ASP A 312 -11.25 -42.19 -17.51
C ASP A 312 -12.13 -40.93 -17.59
N CYS A 313 -12.16 -40.27 -18.75
CA CYS A 313 -13.32 -40.28 -19.65
C CYS A 313 -13.11 -39.32 -20.84
N ASP A 314 -13.39 -39.84 -22.02
CA ASP A 314 -13.32 -39.17 -23.30
C ASP A 314 -14.56 -38.29 -23.56
N SER A 315 -14.38 -37.29 -24.43
CA SER A 315 -15.35 -36.33 -24.99
C SER A 315 -15.64 -35.01 -24.23
N ARG A 316 -15.03 -33.91 -24.70
CA ARG A 316 -15.69 -32.67 -25.21
C ARG A 316 -14.68 -31.50 -25.35
N SER A 317 -14.10 -31.38 -26.54
CA SER A 317 -13.20 -30.30 -26.95
C SER A 317 -13.94 -29.02 -27.37
N HIS A 318 -14.52 -28.28 -26.41
CA HIS A 318 -14.96 -26.88 -26.65
C HIS A 318 -14.88 -25.93 -25.43
N ALA A 319 -14.39 -26.39 -24.26
CA ALA A 319 -14.53 -25.68 -22.97
C ALA A 319 -13.39 -24.68 -22.62
N ALA A 320 -12.14 -25.01 -22.91
CA ALA A 320 -10.96 -24.17 -22.64
C ALA A 320 -10.92 -22.77 -23.33
N PRO A 321 -11.53 -22.55 -24.52
CA PRO A 321 -11.47 -21.25 -25.20
C PRO A 321 -12.18 -20.10 -24.45
N ALA A 322 -13.27 -20.38 -23.72
CA ALA A 322 -14.05 -19.33 -23.07
C ALA A 322 -13.27 -18.68 -21.92
N TYR A 323 -12.66 -19.48 -21.05
CA TYR A 323 -11.84 -19.00 -19.94
C TYR A 323 -10.62 -18.22 -20.44
N LYS A 324 -9.91 -18.74 -21.46
CA LYS A 324 -8.76 -18.06 -22.08
C LYS A 324 -9.11 -16.67 -22.63
N ARG A 325 -10.29 -16.50 -23.24
CA ARG A 325 -10.76 -15.21 -23.79
C ARG A 325 -11.01 -14.14 -22.72
N LEU A 326 -11.23 -14.52 -21.46
CA LEU A 326 -11.42 -13.56 -20.37
C LEU A 326 -10.08 -13.01 -19.84
N ILE A 327 -8.95 -13.64 -20.16
CA ILE A 327 -7.65 -13.30 -19.60
C ILE A 327 -7.05 -12.09 -20.33
N ALA A 328 -7.19 -10.92 -19.73
CA ALA A 328 -6.62 -9.67 -20.23
C ALA A 328 -5.14 -9.49 -19.87
N ILE A 329 -4.74 -9.87 -18.66
CA ILE A 329 -3.32 -9.78 -18.22
C ILE A 329 -2.76 -11.18 -18.05
N ARG A 330 -2.08 -11.67 -19.10
CA ARG A 330 -1.52 -13.03 -19.14
C ARG A 330 -0.27 -13.15 -18.27
N ALA A 331 -0.31 -14.06 -17.30
CA ALA A 331 0.84 -14.41 -16.48
C ALA A 331 1.75 -15.39 -17.24
N GLY A 332 3.02 -15.01 -17.42
CA GLY A 332 4.06 -15.87 -17.98
C GLY A 332 4.76 -16.69 -16.90
N LYS A 333 5.24 -17.89 -17.26
CA LYS A 333 6.26 -18.58 -16.45
C LYS A 333 7.64 -18.05 -16.84
N PRO A 334 8.53 -17.77 -15.87
CA PRO A 334 9.94 -17.63 -16.19
C PRO A 334 10.39 -18.95 -16.83
N LYS A 335 10.94 -18.88 -18.05
CA LYS A 335 11.58 -20.00 -18.74
C LYS A 335 13.04 -19.61 -18.94
N GLY A 336 13.95 -20.54 -18.65
CA GLY A 336 15.39 -20.26 -18.70
C GLY A 336 15.87 -19.43 -17.50
N GLY A 337 17.02 -18.77 -17.66
CA GLY A 337 17.60 -17.90 -16.64
C GLY A 337 16.80 -16.61 -16.43
N MET A 338 17.18 -15.84 -15.40
CA MET A 338 16.51 -14.58 -15.06
C MET A 338 16.53 -13.57 -16.22
N LYS A 339 17.63 -13.52 -16.98
CA LYS A 339 17.77 -12.65 -18.16
C LYS A 339 16.74 -12.96 -19.24
N GLU A 340 16.49 -14.24 -19.50
CA GLU A 340 15.47 -14.72 -20.44
C GLU A 340 14.05 -14.44 -19.93
N ALA A 341 13.83 -14.61 -18.62
CA ALA A 341 12.56 -14.28 -17.97
C ALA A 341 12.23 -12.78 -18.04
N LEU A 342 13.24 -11.91 -17.95
CA LEU A 342 13.11 -10.45 -18.04
C LEU A 342 13.20 -9.90 -19.47
N LYS A 343 13.35 -10.77 -20.48
CA LYS A 343 13.39 -10.35 -21.89
C LYS A 343 12.06 -9.69 -22.29
N VAL A 344 12.16 -8.50 -22.88
CA VAL A 344 11.03 -7.78 -23.46
C VAL A 344 10.78 -8.29 -24.88
N GLU A 345 9.60 -8.87 -25.11
CA GLU A 345 9.15 -9.33 -26.43
C GLU A 345 8.51 -8.15 -27.19
N PRO A 346 8.96 -7.81 -28.42
CA PRO A 346 8.33 -6.77 -29.22
C PRO A 346 6.86 -7.12 -29.54
N GLY A 347 5.96 -6.14 -29.42
CA GLY A 347 4.54 -6.32 -29.75
C GLY A 347 3.78 -7.27 -28.82
N LYS A 348 4.31 -7.54 -27.62
CA LYS A 348 3.63 -8.41 -26.66
C LYS A 348 3.91 -8.01 -25.23
N VAL A 349 2.85 -7.66 -24.51
CA VAL A 349 2.92 -7.44 -23.07
C VAL A 349 2.55 -8.69 -22.28
N ARG A 350 3.19 -8.87 -21.14
CA ARG A 350 2.91 -9.95 -20.20
C ARG A 350 3.09 -9.51 -18.75
N ARG A 351 2.62 -10.36 -17.84
CA ARG A 351 2.93 -10.26 -16.41
C ARG A 351 3.93 -11.33 -16.00
N LEU A 352 4.95 -10.96 -15.24
CA LEU A 352 5.82 -11.90 -14.50
C LEU A 352 5.50 -11.79 -13.00
N SER A 353 5.59 -12.91 -12.27
CA SER A 353 5.46 -12.92 -10.81
C SER A 353 6.75 -13.44 -10.18
N LEU A 354 7.28 -12.75 -9.18
CA LEU A 354 8.46 -13.16 -8.39
C LEU A 354 8.14 -13.09 -6.90
N SER A 355 8.69 -14.01 -6.11
CA SER A 355 8.70 -13.85 -4.65
C SER A 355 9.61 -12.68 -4.24
N GLU A 356 9.42 -12.15 -3.04
CA GLU A 356 10.30 -11.09 -2.51
C GLU A 356 11.80 -11.47 -2.57
N GLN A 357 12.14 -12.72 -2.27
CA GLN A 357 13.52 -13.22 -2.28
C GLN A 357 14.06 -13.34 -3.70
N ALA A 358 13.23 -13.81 -4.64
CA ALA A 358 13.62 -13.88 -6.05
C ALA A 358 13.84 -12.48 -6.63
N LEU A 359 13.03 -11.50 -6.23
CA LEU A 359 13.24 -10.10 -6.59
C LEU A 359 14.54 -9.55 -6.01
N GLU A 360 14.83 -9.80 -4.73
CA GLU A 360 16.07 -9.35 -4.08
C GLU A 360 17.31 -9.87 -4.82
N LYS A 361 17.37 -11.19 -5.06
CA LYS A 361 18.45 -11.82 -5.85
C LYS A 361 18.54 -11.24 -7.28
N ALA A 362 17.40 -11.00 -7.93
CA ALA A 362 17.36 -10.43 -9.27
C ALA A 362 17.77 -8.95 -9.31
N ALA A 363 17.42 -8.16 -8.30
CA ALA A 363 17.80 -6.76 -8.17
C ALA A 363 19.31 -6.60 -8.01
N GLU A 364 19.96 -7.57 -7.36
CA GLU A 364 21.42 -7.56 -7.21
C GLU A 364 22.16 -7.79 -8.53
N SER A 365 21.68 -8.71 -9.35
CA SER A 365 22.39 -9.21 -10.54
C SER A 365 21.86 -8.65 -11.86
N HIS A 366 20.59 -8.24 -11.92
CA HIS A 366 19.84 -7.90 -13.13
C HIS A 366 19.00 -6.62 -12.96
N GLY A 367 19.35 -5.71 -12.05
CA GLY A 367 18.52 -4.55 -11.69
C GLY A 367 18.04 -3.70 -12.88
N THR A 368 18.93 -3.38 -13.83
CA THR A 368 18.56 -2.62 -15.04
C THR A 368 17.69 -3.42 -16.02
N ASP A 369 17.82 -4.75 -16.05
CA ASP A 369 16.93 -5.62 -16.84
C ASP A 369 15.51 -5.60 -16.26
N ILE A 370 15.36 -5.56 -14.93
CA ILE A 370 14.05 -5.43 -14.27
C ILE A 370 13.40 -4.09 -14.64
N VAL A 371 14.15 -2.99 -14.56
CA VAL A 371 13.63 -1.66 -14.94
C VAL A 371 13.18 -1.66 -16.40
N ARG A 372 13.99 -2.20 -17.33
CA ARG A 372 13.59 -2.34 -18.74
C ARG A 372 12.35 -3.20 -18.92
N PHE A 373 12.25 -4.30 -18.18
CA PHE A 373 11.07 -5.16 -18.23
C PHE A 373 9.81 -4.40 -17.82
N THR A 374 9.87 -3.65 -16.70
CA THR A 374 8.70 -2.96 -16.13
C THR A 374 8.28 -1.71 -16.89
N GLN A 375 9.07 -1.21 -17.83
CA GLN A 375 8.65 -0.12 -18.72
C GLN A 375 7.43 -0.51 -19.57
N LYS A 376 7.38 -1.76 -20.06
CA LYS A 376 6.28 -2.25 -20.92
C LYS A 376 5.45 -3.36 -20.29
N ASN A 377 6.06 -4.19 -19.44
CA ASN A 377 5.42 -5.35 -18.83
C ASN A 377 5.04 -5.06 -17.38
N ILE A 378 4.20 -5.93 -16.81
CA ILE A 378 3.84 -5.87 -15.39
C ILE A 378 4.68 -6.86 -14.60
N LEU A 379 5.32 -6.40 -13.54
CA LEU A 379 5.96 -7.25 -12.54
C LEU A 379 5.11 -7.28 -11.27
N ARG A 380 4.72 -8.49 -10.87
CA ARG A 380 4.09 -8.77 -9.59
C ARG A 380 5.12 -9.33 -8.62
N VAL A 381 5.13 -8.81 -7.41
CA VAL A 381 6.00 -9.25 -6.31
C VAL A 381 5.10 -9.70 -5.18
N TYR A 382 5.39 -10.85 -4.56
CA TYR A 382 4.57 -11.39 -3.48
C TYR A 382 5.42 -11.88 -2.29
N PRO A 383 4.83 -11.93 -1.07
CA PRO A 383 5.54 -12.40 0.12
C PRO A 383 6.02 -13.85 -0.03
N LYS A 384 7.17 -14.19 0.57
CA LYS A 384 7.67 -15.56 0.61
C LYS A 384 6.77 -16.47 1.47
N GLY A 385 6.72 -17.76 1.13
CA GLY A 385 5.88 -18.75 1.83
C GLY A 385 6.16 -18.90 3.33
N THR A 386 7.39 -18.61 3.78
CA THR A 386 7.76 -18.70 5.21
C THR A 386 7.17 -17.58 6.08
N ARG A 387 6.47 -16.59 5.50
CA ARG A 387 5.74 -15.55 6.24
C ARG A 387 4.38 -16.04 6.73
N PHE A 388 4.38 -17.13 7.49
CA PHE A 388 3.16 -17.80 7.98
C PHE A 388 2.26 -16.88 8.81
N ASN A 389 2.84 -15.91 9.52
CA ASN A 389 2.12 -14.91 10.31
C ASN A 389 1.54 -13.74 9.48
N SER A 390 1.58 -13.83 8.14
CA SER A 390 1.12 -12.76 7.23
C SER A 390 1.86 -11.44 7.41
N SER A 391 3.13 -11.48 7.83
CA SER A 391 4.02 -10.32 7.80
C SER A 391 4.29 -9.84 6.36
N ASN A 392 4.85 -8.64 6.21
CA ASN A 392 5.11 -8.03 4.91
C ASN A 392 6.57 -7.59 4.75
N TYR A 393 7.06 -7.65 3.52
CA TYR A 393 8.42 -7.29 3.10
C TYR A 393 8.57 -5.79 2.80
N LYS A 394 9.79 -5.29 2.63
CA LYS A 394 10.01 -3.87 2.31
C LYS A 394 9.59 -3.58 0.85
N PRO A 395 8.64 -2.67 0.58
CA PRO A 395 8.15 -2.45 -0.79
C PRO A 395 9.14 -1.69 -1.69
N GLN A 396 10.15 -1.03 -1.10
CA GLN A 396 11.08 -0.13 -1.79
C GLN A 396 11.83 -0.81 -2.94
N ILE A 397 12.30 -2.05 -2.75
CA ILE A 397 13.04 -2.78 -3.79
C ILE A 397 12.16 -2.96 -5.02
N GLY A 398 10.88 -3.30 -4.84
CA GLY A 398 9.92 -3.40 -5.94
C GLY A 398 9.72 -2.07 -6.66
N TRP A 399 9.42 -0.99 -5.93
CA TRP A 399 9.14 0.32 -6.54
C TRP A 399 10.37 0.94 -7.21
N LEU A 400 11.57 0.82 -6.64
CA LEU A 400 12.82 1.28 -7.24
C LEU A 400 13.14 0.59 -8.57
N HIS A 401 12.64 -0.64 -8.77
CA HIS A 401 12.77 -1.38 -10.03
C HIS A 401 11.53 -1.28 -10.92
N GLY A 402 10.56 -0.44 -10.55
CA GLY A 402 9.35 -0.17 -11.34
C GLY A 402 8.28 -1.25 -11.28
N ALA A 403 8.35 -2.19 -10.32
CA ALA A 403 7.34 -3.22 -10.13
C ALA A 403 5.98 -2.61 -9.76
N GLN A 404 4.96 -2.92 -10.56
CA GLN A 404 3.64 -2.30 -10.47
C GLN A 404 2.76 -2.96 -9.41
N MET A 405 2.83 -4.30 -9.31
CA MET A 405 1.99 -5.09 -8.42
C MET A 405 2.80 -5.61 -7.23
N VAL A 406 3.13 -4.73 -6.30
CA VAL A 406 3.80 -5.10 -5.05
C VAL A 406 2.74 -5.56 -4.04
N ALA A 407 2.51 -6.89 -3.98
CA ALA A 407 1.40 -7.50 -3.26
C ALA A 407 1.66 -7.66 -1.76
N PHE A 408 0.69 -7.29 -0.93
CA PHE A 408 0.81 -7.24 0.52
C PHE A 408 -0.34 -7.97 1.23
N ASN A 409 -0.04 -8.62 2.34
CA ASN A 409 -1.02 -9.17 3.27
C ASN A 409 -1.74 -8.01 3.99
N MET A 410 -2.96 -7.67 3.54
CA MET A 410 -3.73 -6.51 3.99
C MET A 410 -4.35 -6.67 5.38
N GLN A 411 -4.46 -7.90 5.86
CA GLN A 411 -4.96 -8.28 7.18
C GLN A 411 -3.92 -8.11 8.30
N GLY A 412 -2.64 -7.96 7.93
CA GLY A 412 -1.55 -7.72 8.87
C GLY A 412 -1.45 -6.26 9.34
N TYR A 413 -0.32 -5.93 9.96
CA TYR A 413 0.03 -4.58 10.36
C TYR A 413 1.56 -4.39 10.36
N GLY A 414 2.01 -3.16 10.61
CA GLY A 414 3.42 -2.84 10.78
C GLY A 414 4.01 -2.00 9.65
N ARG A 415 5.30 -1.67 9.81
CA ARG A 415 5.99 -0.63 9.04
C ARG A 415 5.84 -0.78 7.53
N SER A 416 6.06 -1.99 7.00
CA SER A 416 5.96 -2.22 5.57
C SER A 416 4.56 -1.91 5.03
N LEU A 417 3.52 -2.32 5.78
CA LEU A 417 2.14 -2.06 5.38
C LEU A 417 1.81 -0.56 5.46
N TRP A 418 2.34 0.16 6.46
CA TRP A 418 2.20 1.61 6.57
C TRP A 418 2.82 2.35 5.38
N LEU A 419 3.99 1.92 4.92
CA LEU A 419 4.66 2.47 3.75
C LEU A 419 3.81 2.27 2.49
N MET A 420 3.28 1.06 2.30
CA MET A 420 2.40 0.75 1.18
C MET A 420 1.11 1.58 1.21
N GLN A 421 0.44 1.66 2.36
CA GLN A 421 -0.73 2.53 2.53
C GLN A 421 -0.40 4.00 2.28
N GLY A 422 0.77 4.47 2.73
CA GLY A 422 1.27 5.83 2.51
C GLY A 422 1.47 6.15 1.04
N MET A 423 2.16 5.27 0.30
CA MET A 423 2.37 5.40 -1.15
C MET A 423 1.05 5.58 -1.91
N PHE A 424 0.05 4.77 -1.58
CA PHE A 424 -1.25 4.79 -2.26
C PHE A 424 -2.23 5.85 -1.73
N ARG A 425 -1.81 6.73 -0.81
CA ARG A 425 -2.51 8.01 -0.56
C ARG A 425 -2.25 9.03 -1.67
N ALA A 426 -1.18 8.86 -2.45
CA ALA A 426 -0.89 9.67 -3.62
C ALA A 426 -2.06 9.66 -4.62
N ASN A 427 -2.08 10.67 -5.50
CA ASN A 427 -3.04 10.76 -6.61
C ASN A 427 -4.51 10.63 -6.15
N GLY A 428 -4.86 11.29 -5.06
CA GLY A 428 -6.21 11.28 -4.48
C GLY A 428 -6.66 9.93 -3.92
N GLY A 429 -5.73 9.04 -3.60
CA GLY A 429 -6.06 7.74 -3.00
C GLY A 429 -6.73 6.76 -3.95
N CYS A 430 -6.64 6.98 -5.27
CA CYS A 430 -7.40 6.21 -6.25
C CYS A 430 -6.88 4.78 -6.51
N GLY A 431 -5.75 4.41 -5.91
CA GLY A 431 -5.12 3.10 -6.01
C GLY A 431 -4.20 2.90 -7.22
N TYR A 432 -4.03 3.93 -8.05
CA TYR A 432 -3.09 3.99 -9.17
C TYR A 432 -2.20 5.22 -9.05
N VAL A 433 -0.88 5.00 -9.01
CA VAL A 433 0.12 6.06 -8.90
C VAL A 433 1.05 5.97 -10.10
N LYS A 434 1.10 7.01 -10.94
CA LYS A 434 1.95 7.01 -12.13
C LYS A 434 3.41 6.89 -11.69
N LYS A 435 4.17 6.02 -12.35
CA LYS A 435 5.61 5.87 -12.09
C LYS A 435 6.32 7.17 -12.48
N PRO A 436 7.42 7.53 -11.79
CA PRO A 436 8.24 8.65 -12.20
C PRO A 436 8.97 8.38 -13.52
N ASP A 437 9.26 9.45 -14.27
CA ASP A 437 9.91 9.38 -15.59
C ASP A 437 11.26 8.68 -15.55
N ILE A 438 11.98 8.72 -14.43
CA ILE A 438 13.24 7.99 -14.23
C ILE A 438 13.07 6.47 -14.43
N LEU A 439 11.90 5.91 -14.15
CA LEU A 439 11.56 4.49 -14.36
C LEU A 439 10.92 4.21 -15.73
N MET A 440 10.60 5.24 -16.50
CA MET A 440 9.88 5.12 -17.77
C MET A 440 10.71 5.61 -18.97
N ASN A 441 11.87 6.21 -18.75
CA ASN A 441 12.74 6.70 -19.81
C ASN A 441 13.39 5.54 -20.60
N ASN A 442 13.08 5.47 -21.89
CA ASN A 442 13.59 4.44 -22.80
C ASN A 442 15.00 4.72 -23.35
N TYR A 443 15.51 5.96 -23.23
CA TYR A 443 16.82 6.33 -23.77
C TYR A 443 17.96 5.95 -22.81
N GLN A 444 17.78 6.23 -21.52
CA GLN A 444 18.72 5.88 -20.47
C GLN A 444 17.98 5.14 -19.37
N VAL A 445 18.30 3.85 -19.25
CA VAL A 445 17.70 2.99 -18.24
C VAL A 445 18.28 3.36 -16.89
N PHE A 446 17.40 3.64 -15.94
CA PHE A 446 17.80 3.88 -14.56
C PHE A 446 18.47 2.65 -13.95
N ASP A 447 19.61 2.87 -13.31
CA ASP A 447 20.27 1.90 -12.46
C ASP A 447 20.00 2.25 -10.99
N PRO A 448 19.18 1.46 -10.27
CA PRO A 448 18.89 1.70 -8.84
C PRO A 448 20.11 1.69 -7.92
N LYS A 449 21.26 1.17 -8.37
CA LYS A 449 22.52 1.16 -7.63
C LYS A 449 23.39 2.38 -7.91
N ALA A 450 23.06 3.18 -8.93
CA ALA A 450 23.84 4.36 -9.28
C ALA A 450 23.79 5.40 -8.15
N LYS A 451 24.94 6.02 -7.89
CA LYS A 451 25.00 7.18 -6.99
C LYS A 451 24.42 8.39 -7.72
N LEU A 452 23.25 8.82 -7.28
CA LEU A 452 22.58 9.99 -7.82
C LEU A 452 22.90 11.24 -6.99
N PRO A 453 22.95 12.43 -7.62
CA PRO A 453 23.04 13.68 -6.89
C PRO A 453 21.73 13.96 -6.15
N VAL A 454 21.81 14.82 -5.13
CA VAL A 454 20.62 15.35 -4.44
C VAL A 454 19.79 16.17 -5.43
N LYS A 455 18.51 15.82 -5.59
CA LYS A 455 17.56 16.48 -6.49
C LYS A 455 16.67 17.49 -5.77
N LYS A 456 16.26 17.18 -4.53
CA LYS A 456 15.44 18.04 -3.68
C LYS A 456 15.89 17.95 -2.23
N THR A 457 15.63 18.97 -1.46
CA THR A 457 15.77 18.96 0.00
C THR A 457 14.42 19.18 0.65
N LEU A 458 14.01 18.27 1.52
CA LEU A 458 12.79 18.41 2.33
C LEU A 458 13.18 18.88 3.74
N LYS A 459 12.67 20.02 4.16
CA LYS A 459 12.70 20.43 5.58
C LYS A 459 11.35 20.16 6.22
N VAL A 460 11.39 19.62 7.44
CA VAL A 460 10.22 19.27 8.22
C VAL A 460 10.36 19.87 9.61
N LYS A 461 9.47 20.80 9.96
CA LYS A 461 9.36 21.31 11.34
C LYS A 461 8.18 20.67 12.03
N VAL A 462 8.43 19.97 13.13
CA VAL A 462 7.40 19.39 14.01
C VAL A 462 7.09 20.44 15.09
N TYR A 463 5.95 21.11 15.00
CA TYR A 463 5.56 22.11 16.00
C TYR A 463 5.05 21.43 17.26
N MET A 464 3.93 20.71 17.14
CA MET A 464 3.19 20.18 18.26
C MET A 464 2.22 19.08 17.83
N GLY A 465 1.66 18.36 18.80
CA GLY A 465 0.62 17.36 18.58
C GLY A 465 -0.54 17.54 19.56
N ASP A 466 -1.73 17.10 19.14
CA ASP A 466 -2.93 17.13 19.97
C ASP A 466 -3.90 16.01 19.58
N GLY A 467 -4.82 15.68 20.49
CA GLY A 467 -5.98 14.82 20.28
C GLY A 467 -5.91 13.46 20.95
N TRP A 468 -4.77 13.10 21.54
CA TRP A 468 -4.64 11.81 22.24
C TRP A 468 -5.59 11.69 23.43
N HIS A 469 -5.80 12.77 24.18
CA HIS A 469 -6.70 12.79 25.33
C HIS A 469 -8.19 12.62 24.95
N MET A 470 -8.54 12.81 23.67
CA MET A 470 -9.90 12.59 23.14
C MET A 470 -10.11 11.15 22.65
N ASP A 471 -9.07 10.53 22.09
CA ASP A 471 -9.15 9.19 21.50
C ASP A 471 -8.76 8.07 22.49
N PHE A 472 -7.95 8.39 23.50
CA PHE A 472 -7.44 7.45 24.48
C PHE A 472 -7.90 7.78 25.90
N LYS A 473 -8.03 6.73 26.72
CA LYS A 473 -8.28 6.91 28.15
C LYS A 473 -7.08 7.60 28.80
N GLN A 474 -7.35 8.38 29.85
CA GLN A 474 -6.32 9.10 30.60
C GLN A 474 -5.19 8.19 31.12
N THR A 475 -5.45 6.91 31.37
CA THR A 475 -4.47 5.93 31.87
C THR A 475 -4.02 4.94 30.80
N HIS A 476 -4.13 5.31 29.52
CA HIS A 476 -3.82 4.41 28.41
C HIS A 476 -2.32 4.16 28.26
N PHE A 477 -1.52 5.23 28.36
CA PHE A 477 -0.06 5.18 28.20
C PHE A 477 0.64 5.00 29.54
N ASP A 478 0.30 5.82 30.55
CA ASP A 478 0.78 5.64 31.92
C ASP A 478 -0.40 5.67 32.90
N LEU A 479 -0.37 4.77 33.89
CA LEU A 479 -1.32 4.67 34.99
C LEU A 479 -1.23 5.84 35.98
N TYR A 480 -0.06 6.46 36.10
CA TYR A 480 0.29 7.37 37.19
C TYR A 480 0.57 8.81 36.75
N SER A 481 0.83 9.02 35.46
CA SER A 481 1.13 10.34 34.91
C SER A 481 0.63 10.50 33.47
N PRO A 482 0.57 11.74 32.93
CA PRO A 482 0.38 11.96 31.50
C PRO A 482 1.55 11.39 30.67
N PRO A 483 1.37 11.21 29.36
CA PRO A 483 2.35 10.55 28.50
C PRO A 483 3.62 11.39 28.25
N ASP A 484 4.74 10.70 28.10
CA ASP A 484 6.05 11.25 27.69
C ASP A 484 6.26 11.17 26.16
N PHE A 485 5.57 12.01 25.38
CA PHE A 485 5.60 11.86 23.92
C PHE A 485 6.88 12.37 23.24
N TYR A 486 7.34 11.63 22.24
CA TYR A 486 8.32 12.07 21.25
C TYR A 486 7.94 11.63 19.83
N THR A 487 8.40 12.39 18.83
CA THR A 487 8.11 12.12 17.42
C THR A 487 9.36 11.67 16.68
N ARG A 488 9.25 10.59 15.92
CA ARG A 488 10.25 10.11 14.96
C ARG A 488 9.84 10.54 13.56
N VAL A 489 10.75 11.20 12.85
CA VAL A 489 10.54 11.69 11.48
C VAL A 489 11.69 11.22 10.60
N GLY A 490 11.36 10.60 9.47
CA GLY A 490 12.37 10.06 8.58
C GLY A 490 11.86 9.78 7.18
N ILE A 491 12.77 9.34 6.32
CA ILE A 491 12.52 9.03 4.92
C ILE A 491 12.65 7.52 4.70
N ALA A 492 11.72 6.96 3.95
CA ALA A 492 11.82 5.63 3.37
C ALA A 492 11.76 5.77 1.85
N GLY A 493 12.73 5.22 1.11
CA GLY A 493 12.86 5.48 -0.33
C GLY A 493 14.09 4.81 -0.92
N ALA A 494 14.84 5.54 -1.75
CA ALA A 494 16.14 5.08 -2.20
C ALA A 494 17.08 4.84 -0.99
N PRO A 495 17.97 3.83 -1.00
CA PRO A 495 18.85 3.53 0.13
C PRO A 495 19.69 4.73 0.61
N ALA A 496 20.11 5.60 -0.32
CA ALA A 496 20.88 6.81 0.01
C ALA A 496 20.05 7.89 0.75
N ASP A 497 18.73 7.84 0.63
CA ASP A 497 17.80 8.81 1.23
C ASP A 497 17.27 8.31 2.58
N GLU A 498 17.47 7.03 2.95
CA GLU A 498 16.91 6.45 4.17
C GLU A 498 17.58 7.01 5.43
N ILE A 499 16.82 7.78 6.19
CA ILE A 499 17.29 8.43 7.41
C ILE A 499 16.13 8.60 8.39
N MET A 500 16.40 8.43 9.68
CA MET A 500 15.42 8.63 10.74
C MET A 500 16.01 9.56 11.80
N ARG A 501 15.18 10.50 12.26
CA ARG A 501 15.48 11.46 13.33
C ARG A 501 14.38 11.39 14.39
N LYS A 502 14.66 11.89 15.59
CA LYS A 502 13.68 11.97 16.67
C LYS A 502 13.76 13.32 17.36
N THR A 503 12.61 13.82 17.78
CA THR A 503 12.52 14.97 18.68
C THR A 503 13.00 14.59 20.09
N LYS A 504 13.19 15.59 20.94
CA LYS A 504 13.22 15.36 22.39
C LYS A 504 11.85 14.88 22.87
N LYS A 505 11.85 14.11 23.96
CA LYS A 505 10.60 13.77 24.66
C LYS A 505 10.05 15.00 25.39
N LYS A 506 8.73 15.08 25.50
CA LYS A 506 8.01 16.07 26.29
C LYS A 506 7.33 15.33 27.42
N GLU A 507 7.76 15.64 28.63
CA GLU A 507 7.35 14.90 29.82
C GLU A 507 5.98 15.36 30.33
N ASP A 508 5.15 14.43 30.77
CA ASP A 508 3.85 14.67 31.40
C ASP A 508 2.89 15.58 30.57
N ASP A 509 2.85 15.49 29.24
CA ASP A 509 2.08 16.40 28.37
C ASP A 509 1.23 15.70 27.29
N TRP A 510 -0.09 15.85 27.38
CA TRP A 510 -1.05 15.35 26.36
C TRP A 510 -1.07 16.18 25.06
N THR A 511 -0.48 17.37 25.09
CA THR A 511 -0.46 18.37 24.03
C THR A 511 0.97 18.84 23.74
N PRO A 512 1.90 17.92 23.45
CA PRO A 512 3.33 18.21 23.42
C PRO A 512 3.69 19.24 22.34
N VAL A 513 4.50 20.24 22.72
CA VAL A 513 5.10 21.23 21.81
C VAL A 513 6.59 20.98 21.68
N TRP A 514 7.03 20.45 20.53
CA TRP A 514 8.43 20.13 20.23
C TRP A 514 9.20 21.30 19.62
N ASN A 515 8.64 21.95 18.59
CA ASN A 515 9.28 23.01 17.81
C ASN A 515 10.68 22.63 17.25
N GLU A 516 10.81 21.41 16.73
CA GLU A 516 12.08 20.90 16.19
C GLU A 516 12.03 20.76 14.67
N GLU A 517 13.13 21.10 13.98
CA GLU A 517 13.23 21.05 12.52
C GLU A 517 14.30 20.05 12.07
N PHE A 518 13.98 19.30 11.02
CA PHE A 518 14.84 18.30 10.40
C PHE A 518 14.97 18.56 8.91
N THR A 519 16.16 18.29 8.36
CA THR A 519 16.45 18.46 6.93
C THR A 519 16.85 17.13 6.30
N PHE A 520 16.27 16.83 5.15
CA PHE A 520 16.42 15.56 4.43
C PHE A 520 16.80 15.83 2.97
N PRO A 521 18.06 15.62 2.57
CA PRO A 521 18.44 15.64 1.16
C PRO A 521 17.93 14.37 0.46
N LEU A 522 17.35 14.52 -0.73
CA LEU A 522 16.69 13.44 -1.46
C LEU A 522 17.28 13.30 -2.87
N THR A 523 17.78 12.12 -3.18
CA THR A 523 18.29 11.75 -4.50
C THR A 523 17.17 11.27 -5.42
N VAL A 524 16.14 10.59 -4.88
CA VAL A 524 14.96 10.11 -5.64
C VAL A 524 13.67 10.54 -4.93
N PRO A 525 13.36 11.85 -4.88
CA PRO A 525 12.22 12.39 -4.14
C PRO A 525 10.86 11.83 -4.61
N GLU A 526 10.74 11.37 -5.85
CA GLU A 526 9.50 10.81 -6.42
C GLU A 526 9.11 9.45 -5.83
N LEU A 527 10.07 8.73 -5.23
CA LEU A 527 9.84 7.44 -4.56
C LEU A 527 10.05 7.53 -3.04
N ALA A 528 10.29 8.73 -2.52
CA ALA A 528 10.49 8.96 -1.10
C ALA A 528 9.13 9.09 -0.37
N LEU A 529 9.02 8.40 0.76
CA LEU A 529 7.91 8.52 1.71
C LEU A 529 8.43 9.15 3.00
N LEU A 530 7.79 10.24 3.42
CA LEU A 530 7.96 10.79 4.76
C LEU A 530 7.24 9.90 5.76
N ARG A 531 7.99 9.29 6.67
CA ARG A 531 7.50 8.45 7.75
C ARG A 531 7.53 9.22 9.07
N ILE A 532 6.38 9.26 9.73
CA ILE A 532 6.20 9.91 11.02
C ILE A 532 5.62 8.89 11.99
N GLU A 533 6.24 8.75 13.16
CA GLU A 533 5.76 7.88 14.24
C GLU A 533 5.82 8.66 15.55
N VAL A 534 4.78 8.62 16.35
CA VAL A 534 4.78 9.15 17.71
C VAL A 534 4.79 7.98 18.68
N HIS A 535 5.68 8.08 19.67
CA HIS A 535 5.81 7.08 20.72
C HIS A 535 5.77 7.79 22.08
N GLU A 536 5.31 7.06 23.06
CA GLU A 536 5.40 7.39 24.47
C GLU A 536 6.63 6.69 25.05
N TYR A 537 7.44 7.43 25.79
CA TYR A 537 8.70 6.93 26.33
C TYR A 537 8.48 6.24 27.68
N ASP A 538 8.82 4.96 27.76
CA ASP A 538 8.83 4.20 29.00
C ASP A 538 10.28 3.87 29.39
N MET A 539 10.67 4.18 30.64
CA MET A 539 12.02 3.91 31.13
C MET A 539 12.32 2.41 31.33
N SER A 540 11.28 1.61 31.59
CA SER A 540 11.38 0.21 32.02
C SER A 540 10.81 -0.79 31.02
N GLU A 541 9.98 -0.33 30.09
CA GLU A 541 9.36 -1.16 29.05
C GLU A 541 9.72 -0.65 27.64
N LYS A 542 9.11 -1.29 26.63
CA LYS A 542 9.24 -0.84 25.26
C LYS A 542 8.28 0.32 25.04
N ASP A 543 8.82 1.43 24.55
CA ASP A 543 8.06 2.63 24.16
C ASP A 543 6.71 2.31 23.51
N ASP A 544 5.67 2.93 24.04
CA ASP A 544 4.30 2.71 23.63
C ASP A 544 3.98 3.45 22.34
N PHE A 545 3.26 2.79 21.44
CA PHE A 545 2.91 3.37 20.15
C PHE A 545 1.73 4.33 20.27
N ALA A 546 1.93 5.59 19.91
CA ALA A 546 0.91 6.63 20.01
C ALA A 546 0.32 7.05 18.66
N GLY A 547 0.90 6.62 17.54
CA GLY A 547 0.36 6.85 16.20
C GLY A 547 1.43 6.89 15.10
N GLN A 548 1.02 6.72 13.86
CA GLN A 548 1.91 6.83 12.70
C GLN A 548 1.22 7.42 11.48
N THR A 549 2.00 7.97 10.57
CA THR A 549 1.55 8.26 9.21
C THR A 549 2.71 8.14 8.22
N CYS A 550 2.40 7.76 6.98
CA CYS A 550 3.34 7.79 5.86
C CYS A 550 2.75 8.65 4.76
N LEU A 551 3.53 9.59 4.22
CA LEU A 551 3.10 10.56 3.22
C LEU A 551 4.09 10.56 2.03
N PRO A 552 3.64 10.47 0.78
CA PRO A 552 4.53 10.60 -0.38
C PRO A 552 5.12 12.00 -0.44
N VAL A 553 6.45 12.10 -0.51
CA VAL A 553 7.12 13.42 -0.52
C VAL A 553 6.74 14.24 -1.75
N SER A 554 6.51 13.59 -2.89
CA SER A 554 6.03 14.22 -4.12
C SER A 554 4.64 14.86 -4.00
N GLU A 555 3.84 14.46 -3.02
CA GLU A 555 2.47 14.90 -2.80
C GLU A 555 2.34 15.92 -1.66
N LEU A 556 3.44 16.17 -0.93
CA LEU A 556 3.44 17.07 0.22
C LEU A 556 3.18 18.51 -0.22
N ARG A 557 2.21 19.13 0.43
CA ARG A 557 1.92 20.55 0.30
C ARG A 557 2.85 21.34 1.22
N SER A 558 3.48 22.37 0.68
CA SER A 558 4.37 23.26 1.45
C SER A 558 3.62 24.07 2.51
N GLY A 559 4.33 24.66 3.46
CA GLY A 559 3.75 25.45 4.54
C GLY A 559 3.30 24.63 5.74
N ILE A 560 2.50 25.25 6.62
CA ILE A 560 2.06 24.69 7.90
C ILE A 560 0.78 23.86 7.69
N ARG A 561 0.83 22.55 7.93
CA ARG A 561 -0.21 21.56 7.64
C ARG A 561 -0.63 20.76 8.86
N ALA A 562 -1.90 20.35 8.88
CA ALA A 562 -2.42 19.38 9.85
C ALA A 562 -2.17 17.96 9.36
N VAL A 563 -1.45 17.16 10.15
CA VAL A 563 -1.05 15.79 9.80
C VAL A 563 -1.80 14.80 10.70
N PRO A 564 -2.91 14.20 10.25
CA PRO A 564 -3.63 13.19 11.02
C PRO A 564 -2.79 11.91 11.17
N LEU A 565 -2.88 11.29 12.35
CA LEU A 565 -2.21 10.02 12.63
C LEU A 565 -3.14 8.83 12.50
N CYS A 566 -2.55 7.65 12.38
CA CYS A 566 -3.23 6.37 12.28
C CYS A 566 -2.72 5.42 13.36
N ASP A 567 -3.54 4.44 13.70
CA ASP A 567 -3.18 3.38 14.65
C ASP A 567 -2.19 2.37 14.03
N ARG A 568 -1.87 1.30 14.78
CA ARG A 568 -0.95 0.25 14.33
C ARG A 568 -1.45 -0.46 13.06
N LYS A 569 -2.76 -0.55 12.83
CA LYS A 569 -3.38 -1.19 11.64
C LYS A 569 -3.48 -0.23 10.45
N GLY A 570 -3.15 1.05 10.65
CA GLY A 570 -3.27 2.09 9.65
C GLY A 570 -4.69 2.66 9.54
N GLU A 571 -5.54 2.44 10.53
CA GLU A 571 -6.84 3.11 10.63
C GLU A 571 -6.64 4.52 11.19
N LYS A 572 -7.33 5.51 10.60
CA LYS A 572 -7.22 6.91 11.02
C LYS A 572 -7.73 7.09 12.46
N LEU A 573 -6.93 7.72 13.31
CA LEU A 573 -7.37 8.17 14.63
C LEU A 573 -8.31 9.37 14.47
N ASN A 574 -9.34 9.46 15.30
CA ASN A 574 -10.42 10.42 15.11
C ASN A 574 -9.95 11.86 15.33
N SER A 575 -9.15 12.06 16.38
CA SER A 575 -8.80 13.38 16.87
C SER A 575 -7.30 13.66 16.80
N VAL A 576 -6.46 12.62 16.85
CA VAL A 576 -5.00 12.73 16.91
C VAL A 576 -4.39 13.29 15.63
N ARG A 577 -3.64 14.39 15.77
CA ARG A 577 -2.94 15.04 14.66
C ARG A 577 -1.71 15.82 15.14
N LEU A 578 -0.78 16.05 14.21
CA LEU A 578 0.37 16.92 14.38
C LEU A 578 0.21 18.20 13.57
N LEU A 579 0.76 19.31 14.06
CA LEU A 579 0.98 20.51 13.27
C LEU A 579 2.43 20.53 12.81
N MET A 580 2.64 20.56 11.49
CA MET A 580 3.97 20.44 10.90
C MET A 580 4.16 21.45 9.77
N ARG A 581 5.37 21.96 9.55
CA ARG A 581 5.72 22.74 8.36
C ARG A 581 6.57 21.90 7.40
N PHE A 582 6.24 21.97 6.12
CA PHE A 582 7.01 21.38 5.04
C PHE A 582 7.58 22.46 4.13
N GLU A 583 8.87 22.39 3.82
CA GLU A 583 9.51 23.21 2.80
C GLU A 583 10.28 22.28 1.86
N ILE A 584 10.02 22.41 0.56
CA ILE A 584 10.66 21.58 -0.47
C ILE A 584 11.42 22.53 -1.40
N SER A 585 12.75 22.41 -1.43
CA SER A 585 13.65 23.23 -2.24
C SER A 585 14.47 22.43 -3.23
#